data_AF-A0A7X7TDW4-F1
#
_entry.id   AF-A0A7X7TDW4-F1
#
_cell.length_a   1.000
_cell.length_b   1.000
_cell.length_c   1.000
_cell.angle_alpha   90.00
_cell.angle_beta   90.00
_cell.angle_gamma   90.00
#
_symmetry.space_group_name_H-M   'P 1'
#
loop_
_entity.id
_entity.type
_entity.pdbx_description
1 polymer ?
#
loop_
_entity_poly.entity_id
_entity_poly.type
_entity_poly.pdbx_seq_one_letter_code
_entity_poly.pdbx_strand_id
1 'polypeptide(L)'
;MKIMTGLFLVVAGFFLAGSIQLNAQNMKPGSMPQGFGLSRQYPYDQGIDKNPQVIFVESFEDRTLDGLRKRWEDVSNEKGKVLAFSDLVPSGASGKTSIQMTAHRGQDNGGHLFRRLLPGYDTLFVRFYVRFAADHGYIHHFVTLSGMKNPPSWPTGDAGLRPVDRFSSGIEPVTHSQQFNPPRQFDPPGIWHFYTYWPRMRTWQNDTGDGTSYYGNDFEPLEPVLIPRDRWICVEIA
;
A
#
# COMPACT_ATOMS: atom_id res chain seq x y z
N MET A 1 16.34 -41.33 -44.29
CA MET A 1 16.92 -41.85 -43.04
C MET A 1 18.43 -41.63 -43.09
N LYS A 2 18.90 -40.53 -42.49
CA LYS A 2 20.30 -40.22 -42.23
C LYS A 2 20.35 -39.66 -40.83
N ILE A 3 21.01 -40.40 -39.94
CA ILE A 3 21.22 -40.07 -38.53
C ILE A 3 22.39 -39.09 -38.52
N MET A 4 22.17 -37.88 -37.97
CA MET A 4 23.20 -36.88 -37.82
C MET A 4 23.54 -36.77 -36.33
N THR A 5 24.72 -37.29 -36.00
CA THR A 5 25.34 -37.28 -34.69
C THR A 5 25.84 -35.86 -34.39
N GLY A 6 25.23 -35.18 -33.41
CA GLY A 6 25.64 -33.86 -32.93
C GLY A 6 26.36 -33.98 -31.59
N LEU A 7 27.62 -33.55 -31.56
CA LEU A 7 28.50 -33.49 -30.39
C LEU A 7 27.92 -32.51 -29.34
N PHE A 8 27.69 -33.01 -28.12
CA PHE A 8 27.36 -32.19 -26.95
C PHE A 8 28.63 -31.50 -26.44
N LEU A 9 28.61 -30.17 -26.38
CA LEU A 9 29.63 -29.37 -25.71
C LEU A 9 29.04 -28.86 -24.39
N VAL A 10 29.38 -29.52 -23.29
CA VAL A 10 29.01 -29.07 -21.94
C VAL A 10 30.03 -28.00 -21.54
N VAL A 11 29.64 -26.73 -21.62
CA VAL A 11 30.36 -25.66 -20.94
C VAL A 11 29.93 -25.70 -19.48
N ALA A 12 30.80 -26.23 -18.62
CA ALA A 12 30.67 -26.12 -17.18
C ALA A 12 30.90 -24.66 -16.79
N GLY A 13 29.82 -23.86 -16.76
CA GLY A 13 29.83 -22.53 -16.19
C GLY A 13 29.90 -22.65 -14.67
N PHE A 14 31.04 -22.28 -14.08
CA PHE A 14 31.15 -22.00 -12.66
C PHE A 14 30.19 -20.86 -12.30
N PHE A 15 29.03 -21.20 -11.74
CA PHE A 15 28.21 -20.22 -11.02
C PHE A 15 28.91 -19.94 -9.69
N LEU A 16 29.69 -18.86 -9.62
CA LEU A 16 29.95 -18.23 -8.34
C LEU A 16 28.60 -17.72 -7.81
N ALA A 17 28.05 -18.42 -6.83
CA ALA A 17 27.01 -17.89 -5.97
C ALA A 17 27.64 -16.76 -5.14
N GLY A 18 27.73 -15.57 -5.74
CA GLY A 18 28.00 -14.35 -5.00
C GLY A 18 26.79 -14.05 -4.15
N SER A 19 26.86 -14.36 -2.86
CA SER A 19 25.96 -13.80 -1.86
C SER A 19 26.15 -12.28 -1.88
N ILE A 20 25.20 -11.56 -2.50
CA ILE A 20 25.09 -10.12 -2.31
C ILE A 20 24.59 -9.94 -0.87
N GLN A 21 25.53 -9.92 0.08
CA GLN A 21 25.25 -9.30 1.37
C GLN A 21 24.95 -7.84 1.09
N LEU A 22 23.68 -7.46 1.20
CA LEU A 22 23.29 -6.06 1.30
C LEU A 22 24.01 -5.48 2.51
N ASN A 23 25.09 -4.78 2.24
CA ASN A 23 25.92 -4.12 3.22
C ASN A 23 25.10 -2.93 3.77
N ALA A 24 24.29 -3.18 4.80
CA ALA A 24 23.45 -2.19 5.46
C ALA A 24 24.26 -1.16 6.28
N GLN A 25 25.58 -1.07 6.11
CA GLN A 25 26.46 -0.34 7.02
C GLN A 25 27.06 0.97 6.48
N ASN A 26 26.58 1.53 5.37
CA ASN A 26 27.06 2.86 4.91
C ASN A 26 25.95 3.72 4.28
N MET A 27 24.78 3.83 4.91
CA MET A 27 23.84 4.89 4.55
C MET A 27 24.22 6.18 5.25
N LYS A 28 24.42 7.26 4.48
CA LYS A 28 24.53 8.61 5.06
C LYS A 28 23.20 8.95 5.73
N PRO A 29 23.19 9.68 6.86
CA PRO A 29 21.95 10.21 7.41
C PRO A 29 21.19 10.99 6.33
N GLY A 30 19.99 10.54 5.98
CA GLY A 30 19.13 11.15 4.96
C GLY A 30 19.23 10.58 3.54
N SER A 31 20.05 9.55 3.27
CA SER A 31 19.98 8.84 1.98
C SER A 31 19.04 7.64 2.06
N MET A 32 17.90 7.70 1.38
CA MET A 32 17.01 6.54 1.23
C MET A 32 17.63 5.48 0.31
N PRO A 33 17.46 4.18 0.59
CA PRO A 33 17.81 3.12 -0.35
C PRO A 33 17.14 3.36 -1.71
N GLN A 34 17.91 3.26 -2.79
CA GLN A 34 17.42 3.41 -4.17
C GLN A 34 17.53 2.07 -4.89
N GLY A 35 16.60 1.81 -5.81
CA GLY A 35 16.59 0.61 -6.64
C GLY A 35 15.65 -0.49 -6.13
N PHE A 36 15.87 -1.71 -6.59
CA PHE A 36 15.00 -2.84 -6.25
C PHE A 36 15.08 -3.18 -4.76
N GLY A 37 13.92 -3.17 -4.10
CA GLY A 37 13.79 -3.51 -2.69
C GLY A 37 13.84 -5.00 -2.41
N LEU A 38 13.55 -5.36 -1.16
CA LEU A 38 13.57 -6.73 -0.65
C LEU A 38 12.70 -7.68 -1.49
N SER A 39 11.57 -7.20 -2.00
CA SER A 39 10.61 -7.97 -2.80
C SER A 39 11.22 -8.66 -4.02
N ARG A 40 12.29 -8.11 -4.61
CA ARG A 40 12.98 -8.75 -5.74
C ARG A 40 13.59 -10.11 -5.40
N GLN A 41 13.96 -10.33 -4.13
CA GLN A 41 14.52 -11.60 -3.65
C GLN A 41 13.43 -12.64 -3.35
N TYR A 42 12.16 -12.21 -3.34
CA TYR A 42 11.00 -13.03 -3.00
C TYR A 42 9.94 -12.94 -4.12
N PRO A 43 10.16 -13.57 -5.28
CA PRO A 43 9.14 -13.64 -6.32
C PRO A 43 7.81 -14.16 -5.77
N TYR A 44 6.72 -13.46 -6.09
CA TYR A 44 5.36 -13.76 -5.58
C TYR A 44 5.26 -13.77 -4.05
N ASP A 45 6.17 -13.06 -3.39
CA ASP A 45 6.27 -12.91 -1.93
C ASP A 45 6.46 -14.24 -1.19
N GLN A 46 6.88 -15.30 -1.89
CA GLN A 46 7.02 -16.63 -1.33
C GLN A 46 8.11 -16.66 -0.25
N GLY A 47 7.70 -16.85 1.01
CA GLY A 47 8.61 -16.93 2.15
C GLY A 47 9.15 -15.58 2.62
N ILE A 48 8.61 -14.45 2.13
CA ILE A 48 9.04 -13.12 2.54
C ILE A 48 8.78 -12.89 4.04
N ASP A 49 7.74 -13.51 4.59
CA ASP A 49 7.35 -13.49 6.01
C ASP A 49 8.44 -14.00 6.95
N LYS A 50 9.39 -14.79 6.43
CA LYS A 50 10.52 -15.34 7.19
C LYS A 50 11.74 -14.43 7.18
N ASN A 51 11.74 -13.37 6.37
CA ASN A 51 12.86 -12.44 6.34
C ASN A 51 12.85 -11.56 7.60
N PRO A 52 13.97 -11.41 8.32
CA PRO A 52 14.03 -10.62 9.56
C PRO A 52 13.79 -9.11 9.36
N GLN A 53 13.87 -8.60 8.13
CA GLN A 53 13.55 -7.19 7.81
C GLN A 53 12.06 -6.96 7.58
N VAL A 54 11.25 -8.02 7.55
CA VAL A 54 9.81 -7.92 7.29
C VAL A 54 9.08 -7.81 8.61
N ILE A 55 8.44 -6.65 8.79
CA ILE A 55 7.76 -6.30 10.04
C ILE A 55 6.39 -6.96 10.13
N PHE A 56 5.67 -7.03 9.01
CA PHE A 56 4.32 -7.57 8.96
C PHE A 56 3.98 -8.04 7.54
N VAL A 57 3.27 -9.15 7.45
CA VAL A 57 2.66 -9.69 6.22
C VAL A 57 1.22 -10.04 6.54
N GLU A 58 0.29 -9.72 5.64
CA GLU A 58 -1.05 -10.28 5.66
C GLU A 58 -1.27 -11.04 4.37
N SER A 59 -1.54 -12.34 4.47
CA SER A 59 -1.78 -13.23 3.32
C SER A 59 -3.24 -13.60 3.17
N PHE A 60 -4.08 -13.34 4.18
CA PHE A 60 -5.49 -13.71 4.27
C PHE A 60 -5.76 -15.23 4.27
N GLU A 61 -4.73 -16.08 4.33
CA GLU A 61 -4.87 -17.54 4.19
C GLU A 61 -5.58 -18.25 5.36
N ASP A 62 -5.69 -17.62 6.53
CA ASP A 62 -6.48 -18.15 7.67
C ASP A 62 -7.98 -18.23 7.30
N ARG A 63 -8.46 -17.36 6.39
CA ARG A 63 -9.85 -17.34 5.88
C ARG A 63 -10.93 -17.25 6.97
N THR A 64 -10.57 -16.74 8.15
CA THR A 64 -11.50 -16.53 9.25
C THR A 64 -11.42 -15.10 9.78
N LEU A 65 -12.57 -14.54 10.20
CA LEU A 65 -12.59 -13.24 10.86
C LEU A 65 -11.82 -13.26 12.19
N ASP A 66 -11.81 -14.40 12.89
CA ASP A 66 -11.06 -14.55 14.14
C ASP A 66 -9.55 -14.59 13.87
N GLY A 67 -9.11 -15.23 12.79
CA GLY A 67 -7.74 -15.15 12.30
C GLY A 67 -7.33 -13.72 11.98
N LEU A 68 -8.20 -12.98 11.29
CA LEU A 68 -7.97 -11.58 10.96
C LEU A 68 -7.85 -10.70 12.22
N ARG A 69 -8.75 -10.87 13.19
CA ARG A 69 -8.73 -10.15 14.49
C ARG A 69 -7.55 -10.50 15.39
N LYS A 70 -6.86 -11.62 15.15
CA LYS A 70 -5.59 -11.94 15.83
C LYS A 70 -4.40 -11.16 15.24
N ARG A 71 -4.50 -10.73 13.98
CA ARG A 71 -3.42 -10.06 13.23
C ARG A 71 -3.61 -8.55 13.14
N TRP A 72 -4.86 -8.10 13.14
CA TRP A 72 -5.29 -6.72 13.08
C TRP A 72 -6.03 -6.34 14.37
N GLU A 73 -5.64 -5.21 14.96
CA GLU A 73 -6.15 -4.77 16.26
C GLU A 73 -7.59 -4.26 16.17
N ASP A 74 -7.96 -3.66 15.03
CA ASP A 74 -9.33 -3.21 14.77
C ASP A 74 -9.74 -3.60 13.34
N VAL A 75 -10.90 -4.26 13.25
CA VAL A 75 -11.44 -4.83 12.01
C VAL A 75 -12.88 -4.35 11.87
N SER A 76 -13.10 -3.41 10.94
CA SER A 76 -14.45 -2.95 10.62
C SER A 76 -15.10 -3.87 9.58
N ASN A 77 -16.17 -4.53 10.02
CA ASN A 77 -17.01 -5.37 9.18
C ASN A 77 -18.48 -5.16 9.57
N GLU A 78 -19.05 -4.01 9.18
CA GLU A 78 -20.38 -3.62 9.63
C GLU A 78 -21.42 -4.71 9.32
N LYS A 79 -22.14 -5.14 10.36
CA LYS A 79 -23.17 -6.20 10.31
C LYS A 79 -22.70 -7.52 9.66
N GLY A 80 -21.38 -7.74 9.56
CA GLY A 80 -20.80 -8.89 8.88
C GLY A 80 -20.96 -8.88 7.35
N LYS A 81 -21.23 -7.73 6.73
CA LYS A 81 -21.59 -7.64 5.30
C LYS A 81 -20.52 -6.99 4.41
N VAL A 82 -19.49 -6.42 5.01
CA VAL A 82 -18.50 -5.59 4.30
C VAL A 82 -17.28 -6.40 3.86
N LEU A 83 -16.83 -7.34 4.70
CA LEU A 83 -15.65 -8.16 4.45
C LEU A 83 -16.04 -9.58 4.01
N ALA A 84 -15.45 -10.03 2.91
CA ALA A 84 -15.59 -11.41 2.43
C ALA A 84 -14.24 -11.94 1.94
N PHE A 85 -13.92 -13.20 2.28
CA PHE A 85 -12.76 -13.87 1.70
C PHE A 85 -13.06 -14.30 0.26
N SER A 86 -12.06 -14.21 -0.62
CA SER A 86 -12.20 -14.50 -2.05
C SER A 86 -11.03 -15.35 -2.54
N ASP A 87 -11.32 -16.21 -3.52
CA ASP A 87 -10.31 -17.01 -4.23
C ASP A 87 -9.70 -16.23 -5.41
N LEU A 88 -10.18 -15.00 -5.67
CA LEU A 88 -9.60 -14.11 -6.66
C LEU A 88 -8.28 -13.58 -6.12
N VAL A 89 -7.17 -13.93 -6.77
CA VAL A 89 -5.80 -13.53 -6.39
C VAL A 89 -5.00 -13.09 -7.61
N PRO A 90 -3.89 -12.35 -7.44
CA PRO A 90 -2.97 -12.06 -8.55
C PRO A 90 -2.49 -13.33 -9.25
N SER A 91 -2.29 -13.25 -10.57
CA SER A 91 -1.74 -14.38 -11.32
C SER A 91 -0.35 -14.73 -10.78
N GLY A 92 -0.13 -16.02 -10.48
CA GLY A 92 1.12 -16.51 -9.91
C GLY A 92 1.29 -16.24 -8.41
N ALA A 93 0.28 -15.69 -7.72
CA ALA A 93 0.33 -15.52 -6.27
C ALA A 93 0.70 -16.83 -5.56
N SER A 94 1.53 -16.72 -4.52
CA SER A 94 1.89 -17.87 -3.68
C SER A 94 0.74 -18.31 -2.76
N GLY A 95 -0.17 -17.39 -2.43
CA GLY A 95 -1.43 -17.63 -1.72
C GLY A 95 -2.62 -17.89 -2.64
N LYS A 96 -3.73 -18.32 -2.05
CA LYS A 96 -5.01 -18.62 -2.73
C LYS A 96 -6.15 -17.75 -2.25
N THR A 97 -5.90 -16.85 -1.29
CA THR A 97 -6.93 -16.04 -0.66
C THR A 97 -6.63 -14.56 -0.80
N SER A 98 -7.66 -13.77 -1.07
CA SER A 98 -7.68 -12.32 -0.84
C SER A 98 -8.85 -11.93 0.05
N ILE A 99 -8.84 -10.69 0.54
CA ILE A 99 -10.00 -10.07 1.17
C ILE A 99 -10.68 -9.12 0.19
N GLN A 100 -11.98 -9.29 0.00
CA GLN A 100 -12.84 -8.31 -0.64
C GLN A 100 -13.44 -7.40 0.44
N MET A 101 -13.33 -6.09 0.23
CA MET A 101 -13.96 -5.07 1.06
C MET A 101 -15.00 -4.33 0.22
N THR A 102 -16.26 -4.38 0.63
CA THR A 102 -17.38 -3.79 -0.12
C THR A 102 -17.98 -2.65 0.67
N ALA A 103 -18.00 -1.46 0.08
CA ALA A 103 -18.74 -0.32 0.59
C ALA A 103 -20.10 -0.22 -0.11
N HIS A 104 -21.17 -0.18 0.66
CA HIS A 104 -22.54 -0.10 0.15
C HIS A 104 -23.05 1.33 0.32
N ARG A 105 -23.11 2.09 -0.79
CA ARG A 105 -23.53 3.49 -0.80
C ARG A 105 -24.86 3.69 -0.05
N GLY A 106 -24.83 4.57 0.95
CA GLY A 106 -26.01 4.92 1.76
C GLY A 106 -26.40 3.87 2.82
N GLN A 107 -25.61 2.80 2.97
CA GLN A 107 -25.88 1.73 3.94
C GLN A 107 -24.75 1.54 4.94
N ASP A 108 -23.49 1.68 4.52
CA ASP A 108 -22.30 1.62 5.36
C ASP A 108 -21.18 2.54 4.83
N ASN A 109 -20.07 2.58 5.56
CA ASN A 109 -18.86 3.32 5.21
C ASN A 109 -17.74 2.41 4.65
N GLY A 110 -18.09 1.19 4.20
CA GLY A 110 -17.11 0.15 3.91
C GLY A 110 -16.44 -0.41 5.16
N GLY A 111 -15.22 -0.93 4.98
CA GLY A 111 -14.48 -1.62 6.03
C GLY A 111 -13.02 -1.26 6.02
N HIS A 112 -12.34 -1.61 7.11
CA HIS A 112 -10.92 -1.35 7.27
C HIS A 112 -10.28 -2.44 8.12
N LEU A 113 -8.96 -2.51 7.99
CA LEU A 113 -8.08 -3.28 8.85
C LEU A 113 -7.04 -2.32 9.41
N PHE A 114 -6.96 -2.24 10.74
CA PHE A 114 -6.05 -1.35 11.42
C PHE A 114 -5.17 -2.13 12.39
N ARG A 115 -3.89 -1.79 12.40
CA ARG A 115 -2.96 -2.24 13.42
C ARG A 115 -1.88 -1.21 13.64
N ARG A 116 -1.38 -1.15 14.86
CA ARG A 116 -0.13 -0.50 15.17
C ARG A 116 1.05 -1.42 14.81
N LEU A 117 2.15 -0.79 14.43
CA LEU A 117 3.46 -1.41 14.31
C LEU A 117 4.33 -0.90 15.46
N LEU A 118 4.16 -1.49 16.64
CA LEU A 118 4.89 -1.09 17.86
C LEU A 118 6.31 -1.70 17.87
N PRO A 119 7.32 -1.01 18.41
CA PRO A 119 7.27 0.30 19.10
C PRO A 119 7.22 1.53 18.17
N GLY A 120 7.14 1.33 16.85
CA GLY A 120 7.29 2.36 15.83
C GLY A 120 8.58 2.15 15.04
N TYR A 121 8.63 2.70 13.83
CA TYR A 121 9.76 2.58 12.93
C TYR A 121 10.03 3.94 12.27
N ASP A 122 11.30 4.33 12.19
CA ASP A 122 11.72 5.56 11.52
C ASP A 122 11.54 5.47 9.99
N THR A 123 11.57 4.25 9.45
CA THR A 123 11.44 4.01 8.02
C THR A 123 10.65 2.72 7.80
N LEU A 124 9.66 2.80 6.92
CA LEU A 124 8.84 1.66 6.49
C LEU A 124 8.74 1.68 4.97
N PHE A 125 8.87 0.49 4.40
CA PHE A 125 8.58 0.20 3.00
C PHE A 125 7.31 -0.64 2.98
N VAL A 126 6.36 -0.29 2.12
CA VAL A 126 5.07 -0.98 2.08
C VAL A 126 4.78 -1.46 0.67
N ARG A 127 4.37 -2.71 0.57
CA ARG A 127 3.91 -3.34 -0.66
C ARG A 127 2.57 -4.01 -0.39
N PHE A 128 1.62 -3.82 -1.30
CA PHE A 128 0.37 -4.58 -1.28
C PHE A 128 -0.16 -4.77 -2.70
N TYR A 129 -1.07 -5.72 -2.87
CA TYR A 129 -1.81 -5.92 -4.10
C TYR A 129 -3.25 -5.49 -3.91
N VAL A 130 -3.77 -4.74 -4.86
CA VAL A 130 -5.17 -4.31 -4.89
C VAL A 130 -5.77 -4.58 -6.25
N ARG A 131 -7.05 -4.90 -6.27
CA ARG A 131 -7.88 -4.93 -7.46
C ARG A 131 -9.15 -4.13 -7.19
N PHE A 132 -9.43 -3.16 -8.04
CA PHE A 132 -10.69 -2.42 -8.03
C PHE A 132 -11.72 -3.13 -8.92
N ALA A 133 -12.94 -3.31 -8.41
CA ALA A 133 -14.02 -3.98 -9.14
C ALA A 133 -14.43 -3.23 -10.42
N ALA A 134 -15.06 -3.94 -11.36
CA ALA A 134 -15.61 -3.40 -12.61
C ALA A 134 -16.51 -2.17 -12.39
N ASP A 135 -17.30 -2.21 -11.32
CA ASP A 135 -18.31 -1.24 -10.91
C ASP A 135 -17.84 -0.33 -9.78
N HIS A 136 -16.54 -0.32 -9.48
CA HIS A 136 -15.98 0.42 -8.36
C HIS A 136 -16.33 1.92 -8.44
N GLY A 137 -16.92 2.43 -7.35
CA GLY A 137 -17.32 3.82 -7.19
C GLY A 137 -16.22 4.73 -6.63
N TYR A 138 -16.60 5.91 -6.15
CA TYR A 138 -15.68 6.77 -5.40
C TYR A 138 -15.45 6.22 -3.98
N ILE A 139 -14.19 6.25 -3.53
CA ILE A 139 -13.82 6.02 -2.13
C ILE A 139 -13.06 7.25 -1.62
N HIS A 140 -13.23 7.58 -0.34
CA HIS A 140 -12.63 8.79 0.24
C HIS A 140 -11.26 8.55 0.87
N HIS A 141 -11.01 7.36 1.43
CA HIS A 141 -9.74 6.98 2.03
C HIS A 141 -9.35 5.57 1.64
N PHE A 142 -8.05 5.33 1.58
CA PHE A 142 -7.49 4.02 1.22
C PHE A 142 -6.29 3.69 2.13
N VAL A 143 -5.26 3.00 1.63
CA VAL A 143 -4.14 2.53 2.46
C VAL A 143 -3.35 3.71 3.01
N THR A 144 -3.38 3.87 4.33
CA THR A 144 -2.76 4.99 5.04
C THR A 144 -1.69 4.50 6.00
N LEU A 145 -0.52 5.14 5.93
CA LEU A 145 0.56 5.01 6.90
C LEU A 145 0.58 6.23 7.79
N SER A 146 0.88 6.04 9.08
CA SER A 146 0.88 7.13 10.05
C SER A 146 1.92 6.92 11.13
N GLY A 147 2.53 8.01 11.56
CA GLY A 147 3.31 8.08 12.79
C GLY A 147 2.59 8.99 13.76
N MET A 148 2.33 8.51 14.97
CA MET A 148 1.64 9.24 16.02
C MET A 148 2.29 8.91 17.35
N LYS A 149 2.48 9.91 18.21
CA LYS A 149 2.89 9.68 19.59
C LYS A 149 1.75 9.00 20.35
N ASN A 150 2.03 7.86 20.99
CA ASN A 150 1.05 7.08 21.77
C ASN A 150 -0.25 6.76 21.00
N PRO A 151 -0.17 6.02 19.88
CA PRO A 151 -1.35 5.78 19.05
C PRO A 151 -2.37 4.86 19.75
N PRO A 152 -3.68 5.16 19.64
CA PRO A 152 -4.72 4.22 20.06
C PRO A 152 -4.72 2.98 19.16
N SER A 153 -5.36 1.91 19.61
CA SER A 153 -5.45 0.64 18.88
C SER A 153 -6.58 0.61 17.84
N TRP A 154 -7.06 1.77 17.40
CA TRP A 154 -8.11 1.97 16.39
C TRP A 154 -7.75 3.18 15.52
N PRO A 155 -8.27 3.28 14.28
CA PRO A 155 -7.98 4.43 13.42
C PRO A 155 -8.59 5.72 13.98
N THR A 156 -7.88 6.83 13.80
CA THR A 156 -8.29 8.17 14.22
C THR A 156 -8.46 9.08 13.01
N GLY A 157 -9.57 9.82 12.95
CA GLY A 157 -9.79 10.87 11.96
C GLY A 157 -9.81 12.25 12.61
N ASP A 158 -9.05 13.19 12.06
CA ASP A 158 -8.93 14.56 12.58
C ASP A 158 -9.05 15.59 11.45
N ALA A 159 -9.94 15.33 10.49
CA ALA A 159 -10.17 16.20 9.34
C ALA A 159 -10.48 17.63 9.80
N GLY A 160 -9.85 18.61 9.14
CA GLY A 160 -9.99 20.03 9.48
C GLY A 160 -9.01 20.51 10.56
N LEU A 161 -8.33 19.62 11.29
CA LEU A 161 -7.38 19.99 12.35
C LEU A 161 -5.92 19.91 11.89
N ARG A 162 -5.12 20.92 12.26
CA ARG A 162 -3.68 20.88 12.02
C ARG A 162 -3.00 19.87 12.97
N PRO A 163 -2.22 18.91 12.46
CA PRO A 163 -1.46 17.99 13.31
C PRO A 163 -0.43 18.71 14.20
N VAL A 164 -0.20 18.18 15.39
CA VAL A 164 0.85 18.64 16.32
C VAL A 164 1.95 17.59 16.49
N ASP A 165 1.57 16.34 16.78
CA ASP A 165 2.47 15.24 17.16
C ASP A 165 2.21 13.95 16.34
N ARG A 166 1.64 14.13 15.15
CA ARG A 166 1.36 13.05 14.20
C ARG A 166 1.63 13.47 12.76
N PHE A 167 1.89 12.48 11.92
CA PHE A 167 1.83 12.59 10.47
C PHE A 167 1.03 11.41 9.90
N SER A 168 0.41 11.60 8.74
CA SER A 168 -0.20 10.53 7.98
C SER A 168 -0.02 10.78 6.48
N SER A 169 0.09 9.70 5.70
CA SER A 169 0.08 9.75 4.24
C SER A 169 -0.70 8.55 3.74
N GLY A 170 -1.81 8.82 3.04
CA GLY A 170 -2.62 7.82 2.36
C GLY A 170 -2.27 7.78 0.88
N ILE A 171 -1.98 6.60 0.33
CA ILE A 171 -2.00 6.41 -1.13
C ILE A 171 -3.46 6.18 -1.52
N GLU A 172 -4.08 7.18 -2.14
CA GLU A 172 -5.52 7.22 -2.30
C GLU A 172 -5.93 7.33 -3.78
N PRO A 173 -6.99 6.61 -4.20
CA PRO A 173 -7.69 6.90 -5.44
C PRO A 173 -8.43 8.23 -5.35
N VAL A 174 -8.27 9.12 -6.33
CA VAL A 174 -9.02 10.38 -6.42
C VAL A 174 -9.59 10.60 -7.81
N THR A 175 -10.79 11.16 -7.88
CA THR A 175 -11.54 11.40 -9.13
C THR A 175 -11.32 12.80 -9.70
N HIS A 176 -10.45 13.59 -9.07
CA HIS A 176 -10.04 14.91 -9.55
C HIS A 176 -8.54 15.10 -9.30
N SER A 177 -7.84 15.73 -10.24
CA SER A 177 -6.47 16.20 -10.02
C SER A 177 -6.49 17.70 -9.73
N GLN A 178 -5.89 18.08 -8.60
CA GLN A 178 -5.76 19.49 -8.19
C GLN A 178 -4.56 20.18 -8.85
N GLN A 179 -3.74 19.46 -9.62
CA GLN A 179 -2.61 20.04 -10.37
C GLN A 179 -3.05 20.94 -11.53
N PHE A 180 -4.27 20.76 -12.03
CA PHE A 180 -4.82 21.52 -13.14
C PHE A 180 -5.73 22.64 -12.63
N ASN A 181 -5.79 23.75 -13.36
CA ASN A 181 -6.74 24.83 -13.10
C ASN A 181 -7.59 25.12 -14.35
N PRO A 182 -8.89 24.78 -14.38
CA PRO A 182 -9.66 24.13 -13.30
C PRO A 182 -9.22 22.67 -13.06
N PRO A 183 -9.57 22.07 -11.90
CA PRO A 183 -9.26 20.67 -11.60
C PRO A 183 -9.76 19.73 -12.69
N ARG A 184 -8.94 18.75 -13.06
CA ARG A 184 -9.27 17.77 -14.09
C ARG A 184 -10.00 16.58 -13.47
N GLN A 185 -11.14 16.21 -14.05
CA GLN A 185 -11.95 15.07 -13.57
C GLN A 185 -11.56 13.74 -14.24
N PHE A 186 -11.69 12.66 -13.49
CA PHE A 186 -11.44 11.28 -13.91
C PHE A 186 -12.56 10.36 -13.41
N ASP A 187 -12.94 9.38 -14.22
CA ASP A 187 -13.89 8.35 -13.79
C ASP A 187 -13.28 7.51 -12.64
N PRO A 188 -14.07 7.10 -11.63
CA PRO A 188 -13.58 6.25 -10.56
C PRO A 188 -12.90 4.96 -11.09
N PRO A 189 -11.90 4.39 -10.40
CA PRO A 189 -11.31 4.84 -9.15
C PRO A 189 -10.50 6.15 -9.29
N GLY A 190 -10.19 6.56 -10.52
CA GLY A 190 -9.51 7.81 -10.84
C GLY A 190 -8.00 7.62 -10.96
N ILE A 191 -7.24 8.47 -10.27
CA ILE A 191 -5.77 8.50 -10.31
C ILE A 191 -5.19 8.24 -8.92
N TRP A 192 -3.93 7.81 -8.88
CA TRP A 192 -3.17 7.72 -7.63
C TRP A 192 -2.67 9.09 -7.18
N HIS A 193 -2.85 9.39 -5.90
CA HIS A 193 -2.21 10.52 -5.22
C HIS A 193 -1.88 10.17 -3.77
N PHE A 194 -0.98 10.93 -3.16
CA PHE A 194 -0.80 10.90 -1.71
C PHE A 194 -1.60 12.02 -1.05
N TYR A 195 -2.45 11.67 -0.10
CA TYR A 195 -3.17 12.60 0.75
C TYR A 195 -2.50 12.65 2.13
N THR A 196 -1.82 13.77 2.43
CA THR A 196 -0.81 13.80 3.51
C THR A 196 -1.05 14.92 4.52
N TYR A 197 -0.91 14.58 5.81
CA TYR A 197 -0.95 15.50 6.95
C TYR A 197 0.38 15.45 7.71
N TRP A 198 0.89 16.61 8.15
CA TRP A 198 2.09 16.69 8.98
C TRP A 198 2.06 17.92 9.90
N PRO A 199 2.88 17.94 10.97
CA PRO A 199 2.95 19.10 11.84
C PRO A 199 3.44 20.34 11.08
N ARG A 200 2.75 21.47 11.29
CA ARG A 200 3.01 22.75 10.59
C ARG A 200 2.74 22.73 9.09
N MET A 201 1.93 21.79 8.59
CA MET A 201 1.39 21.86 7.23
C MET A 201 0.65 23.18 6.98
N ARG A 202 0.57 23.57 5.71
CA ARG A 202 -0.19 24.73 5.25
C ARG A 202 -1.61 24.33 4.89
N THR A 203 -2.52 25.28 5.00
CA THR A 203 -3.89 25.15 4.51
C THR A 203 -4.05 25.78 3.12
N TRP A 204 -5.06 25.33 2.38
CA TRP A 204 -5.51 25.92 1.12
C TRP A 204 -6.28 27.23 1.30
N GLN A 205 -6.69 27.58 2.53
CA GLN A 205 -7.61 28.68 2.80
C GLN A 205 -7.14 30.05 2.31
N ASN A 206 -5.83 30.27 2.19
CA ASN A 206 -5.24 31.51 1.70
C ASN A 206 -3.79 31.30 1.25
N ASP A 207 -3.21 32.33 0.64
CA ASP A 207 -1.86 32.31 0.08
C ASP A 207 -0.74 32.27 1.14
N THR A 208 -1.03 32.70 2.38
CA THR A 208 -0.07 32.64 3.49
C THR A 208 0.04 31.23 4.07
N GLY A 209 -0.94 30.37 3.80
CA GLY A 209 -0.97 28.97 4.21
C GLY A 209 -1.29 28.76 5.69
N ASP A 210 -1.73 29.80 6.39
CA ASP A 210 -2.25 29.73 7.77
C ASP A 210 -3.78 29.82 7.78
N GLY A 211 -4.40 29.37 8.85
CA GLY A 211 -5.87 29.37 8.93
C GLY A 211 -6.42 28.50 10.03
N THR A 212 -7.71 28.23 9.94
CA THR A 212 -8.51 27.50 10.93
C THR A 212 -8.94 26.12 10.47
N SER A 213 -8.81 25.80 9.18
CA SER A 213 -9.20 24.52 8.61
C SER A 213 -8.04 23.91 7.84
N TYR A 214 -7.62 22.71 8.23
CA TYR A 214 -6.49 22.00 7.61
C TYR A 214 -6.97 20.66 7.07
N TYR A 215 -6.87 20.51 5.75
CA TYR A 215 -7.10 19.27 5.03
C TYR A 215 -5.79 18.75 4.47
N GLY A 216 -5.75 17.46 4.13
CA GLY A 216 -4.56 16.81 3.61
C GLY A 216 -4.08 17.51 2.34
N ASN A 217 -2.76 17.54 2.16
CA ASN A 217 -2.17 18.08 0.94
C ASN A 217 -2.01 16.94 -0.05
N ASP A 218 -2.39 17.21 -1.30
CA ASP A 218 -2.28 16.29 -2.42
C ASP A 218 -0.85 16.31 -2.98
N PHE A 219 -0.22 15.14 -3.08
CA PHE A 219 0.99 14.94 -3.87
C PHE A 219 0.69 13.93 -4.96
N GLU A 220 0.64 14.41 -6.19
CA GLU A 220 0.37 13.59 -7.37
C GLU A 220 1.61 13.61 -8.30
N PRO A 221 1.81 12.57 -9.12
CA PRO A 221 2.80 12.63 -10.20
C PRO A 221 2.42 13.74 -11.20
N LEU A 222 3.42 14.33 -11.88
CA LEU A 222 3.17 15.36 -12.90
C LEU A 222 2.24 14.88 -14.02
N GLU A 223 2.40 13.61 -14.40
CA GLU A 223 1.49 12.92 -15.29
C GLU A 223 0.59 12.00 -14.46
N PRO A 224 -0.73 12.27 -14.39
CA PRO A 224 -1.64 11.47 -13.58
C PRO A 224 -1.65 9.99 -13.99
N VAL A 225 -1.50 9.11 -13.00
CA VAL A 225 -1.49 7.66 -13.23
C VAL A 225 -2.89 7.10 -12.99
N LEU A 226 -3.56 6.70 -14.07
CA LEU A 226 -4.89 6.09 -14.01
C LEU A 226 -4.89 4.75 -13.29
N ILE A 227 -5.92 4.52 -12.48
CA ILE A 227 -6.13 3.28 -11.75
C ILE A 227 -7.01 2.36 -12.60
N PRO A 228 -6.46 1.23 -13.11
CA PRO A 228 -7.29 0.31 -13.88
C PRO A 228 -8.28 -0.42 -12.98
N ARG A 229 -9.54 -0.49 -13.44
CA ARG A 229 -10.49 -1.48 -12.93
C ARG A 229 -10.14 -2.86 -13.44
N ASP A 230 -10.61 -3.86 -12.72
CA ASP A 230 -10.52 -5.25 -13.09
C ASP A 230 -9.12 -5.77 -13.41
N ARG A 231 -8.11 -5.22 -12.72
CA ARG A 231 -6.73 -5.71 -12.79
C ARG A 231 -6.09 -5.66 -11.41
N TRP A 232 -5.22 -6.63 -11.15
CA TRP A 232 -4.37 -6.59 -9.97
C TRP A 232 -3.26 -5.56 -10.19
N ILE A 233 -3.04 -4.73 -9.18
CA ILE A 233 -2.04 -3.67 -9.15
C ILE A 233 -1.15 -3.97 -7.95
N CYS A 234 0.16 -4.02 -8.17
CA CYS A 234 1.13 -3.99 -7.09
C CYS A 234 1.46 -2.53 -6.78
N VAL A 235 1.16 -2.09 -5.56
CA VAL A 235 1.52 -0.77 -5.06
C VAL A 235 2.71 -0.93 -4.13
N GLU A 236 3.80 -0.21 -4.42
CA GLU A 236 5.00 -0.16 -3.59
C GLU A 236 5.29 1.30 -3.20
N ILE A 237 5.49 1.53 -1.90
CA ILE A 237 5.90 2.82 -1.32
C ILE A 237 7.26 2.59 -0.68
N ALA A 238 8.28 3.31 -1.17
CA ALA A 238 9.68 3.12 -0.82
C ALA A 238 10.44 4.45 -0.74
#